data_AF-A0A371MG27-F1
#
_entry.id   AF-A0A371MG27-F1
#
_cell.length_a   1.000
_cell.length_b   1.000
_cell.length_c   1.000
_cell.angle_alpha   90.00
_cell.angle_beta   90.00
_cell.angle_gamma   90.00
#
_symmetry.space_group_name_H-M   'P 1'
#
loop_
_entity.id
_entity.type
_entity.pdbx_description
1 polymer ?
#
loop_
_entity_poly.entity_id
_entity_poly.type
_entity_poly.pdbx_seq_one_letter_code
_entity_poly.pdbx_strand_id
1 'polypeptide(L)'
;MPRTRRDVLASLAGVGVAGLAGCTALDAGESESDDSELDAAALREVMELGSPAFPARVPVPIAESFLERGRARARELLDSVPETMSSEAVPNEAVREIYAEAYADAAEDLERTTAGETPFESLRGLRYARGAAAMAKGTYDAAVGDLTEADVRDEAESVRADIESFRLGTRYLGDDPDRALVVYDAVEGLATAASRYLDNADEYGRYADSAPGVGELLDAVESARASLDGARHVRDRYLATISDPIDFTDAFESTATSLAEVVEDRLTEYSEVRGVDSTLEAEGFDPEELEFTPAEDLLVETFVEFGSSARTVREALRSDRFATALVGSHTAETHRRAFEDAVTAVKRGRYDSVESAAAVRDAKLGALEALEAARSDGSNPHLTRRALVDIAHMVGRGDDYFRDDYYEDVDPRAARNALAQYATTEFAARETPAVSAWVLGTLAAERGGVGR
;
A
#
# COMPACT_ATOMS: atom_id res chain seq x y z
N MET A 1 13.63 5.91 -16.59
CA MET A 1 12.57 5.97 -17.62
C MET A 1 11.62 4.81 -17.38
N PRO A 2 10.31 5.02 -17.20
CA PRO A 2 9.37 3.91 -16.99
C PRO A 2 9.32 3.06 -18.26
N ARG A 3 9.68 1.78 -18.14
CA ARG A 3 9.60 0.84 -19.27
C ARG A 3 8.14 0.66 -19.65
N THR A 4 7.87 0.73 -20.95
CA THR A 4 6.50 0.66 -21.46
C THR A 4 6.04 -0.78 -21.50
N ARG A 5 4.72 -1.00 -21.56
CA ARG A 5 4.09 -2.33 -21.74
C ARG A 5 4.71 -3.17 -22.87
N ARG A 6 5.29 -2.52 -23.89
CA ARG A 6 5.97 -3.19 -25.01
C ARG A 6 7.34 -3.73 -24.65
N ASP A 7 8.05 -3.12 -23.71
CA ASP A 7 9.39 -3.56 -23.32
C ASP A 7 9.30 -4.82 -22.45
N VAL A 8 8.30 -4.87 -21.56
CA VAL A 8 7.97 -6.08 -20.77
C VAL A 8 7.52 -7.23 -21.68
N LEU A 9 6.68 -6.96 -22.67
CA LEU A 9 6.27 -7.98 -23.65
C LEU A 9 7.41 -8.37 -24.60
N ALA A 10 8.36 -7.48 -24.90
CA ALA A 10 9.52 -7.79 -25.72
C ALA A 10 10.55 -8.64 -24.95
N SER A 11 10.70 -8.45 -23.64
CA SER A 11 11.47 -9.37 -22.79
C SER A 11 10.78 -10.73 -22.64
N LEU A 12 9.45 -10.78 -22.64
CA LEU A 12 8.67 -12.02 -22.59
C LEU A 12 8.66 -12.77 -23.94
N ALA A 13 8.73 -12.07 -25.07
CA ALA A 13 8.75 -12.69 -26.41
C ALA A 13 10.04 -13.48 -26.73
N GLY A 14 11.10 -13.31 -25.92
CA GLY A 14 12.33 -14.11 -26.01
C GLY A 14 12.24 -15.48 -25.33
N VAL A 15 11.25 -15.68 -24.45
CA VAL A 15 11.01 -16.96 -23.76
C VAL A 15 9.92 -17.70 -24.54
N GLY A 16 10.32 -18.78 -25.21
CA GLY A 16 9.39 -19.61 -25.95
C GLY A 16 8.28 -20.15 -25.04
N VAL A 17 7.03 -20.02 -25.50
CA VAL A 17 5.86 -20.61 -24.83
C VAL A 17 6.03 -22.13 -24.77
N ALA A 18 6.48 -22.64 -23.63
CA ALA A 18 6.33 -24.04 -23.25
C ALA A 18 5.11 -24.14 -22.34
N GLY A 19 4.03 -24.70 -22.88
CA GLY A 19 2.81 -24.97 -22.13
C GLY A 19 3.09 -25.91 -20.95
N LEU A 20 2.46 -25.60 -19.81
CA LEU A 20 2.43 -26.44 -18.63
C LEU A 20 1.64 -27.74 -18.92
N ALA A 21 2.35 -28.74 -19.43
CA ALA A 21 2.02 -30.16 -19.35
C ALA A 21 3.35 -30.91 -19.47
N GLY A 22 3.73 -31.64 -18.42
CA GLY A 22 5.12 -32.09 -18.21
C GLY A 22 5.77 -32.87 -19.34
N CYS A 23 7.09 -32.73 -19.46
CA CYS A 23 8.03 -33.60 -20.19
C CYS A 23 9.44 -33.26 -19.65
N THR A 24 10.11 -34.19 -18.96
CA THR A 24 11.21 -35.01 -19.50
C THR A 24 12.27 -34.23 -20.29
N ALA A 25 13.47 -34.19 -19.72
CA ALA A 25 14.73 -33.78 -20.32
C ALA A 25 14.81 -34.13 -21.82
N LEU A 26 14.96 -33.10 -22.64
CA LEU A 26 15.44 -33.21 -24.02
C LEU A 26 16.56 -32.20 -24.21
N ASP A 27 17.76 -32.77 -24.23
CA ASP A 27 19.02 -32.20 -24.70
C ASP A 27 18.83 -31.48 -26.04
N ALA A 28 19.06 -30.17 -26.03
CA ALA A 28 19.03 -29.30 -27.18
C ALA A 28 20.18 -28.30 -27.11
N GLY A 29 21.39 -28.80 -27.39
CA GLY A 29 22.50 -28.01 -27.90
C GLY A 29 23.36 -27.37 -26.82
N GLU A 30 24.57 -27.92 -26.68
CA GLU A 30 25.70 -27.34 -25.97
C GLU A 30 25.95 -25.88 -26.40
N SER A 31 25.36 -24.94 -25.67
CA SER A 31 26.05 -23.72 -25.29
C SER A 31 26.42 -23.91 -23.84
N GLU A 32 27.72 -23.88 -23.54
CA GLU A 32 28.25 -23.74 -22.20
C GLU A 32 27.68 -22.44 -21.60
N SER A 33 26.47 -22.50 -21.02
CA SER A 33 26.02 -21.46 -20.13
C SER A 33 26.73 -21.70 -18.82
N ASP A 34 27.68 -20.83 -18.49
CA ASP A 34 28.12 -20.63 -17.11
C ASP A 34 26.87 -20.59 -16.22
N ASP A 35 26.61 -21.66 -15.47
CA ASP A 35 25.76 -21.62 -14.28
C ASP A 35 26.50 -20.73 -13.29
N SER A 36 26.42 -19.42 -13.48
CA SER A 36 27.13 -18.46 -12.65
C SER A 36 26.47 -18.44 -11.28
N GLU A 37 27.07 -19.17 -10.34
CA GLU A 37 26.93 -19.01 -8.90
C GLU A 37 26.65 -17.53 -8.58
N LEU A 38 25.51 -17.23 -7.94
CA LEU A 38 25.03 -15.92 -7.48
C LEU A 38 25.86 -14.69 -7.91
N ASP A 39 26.08 -14.46 -9.21
CA ASP A 39 27.01 -13.42 -9.63
C ASP A 39 26.35 -12.04 -9.45
N ALA A 40 27.11 -11.08 -8.92
CA ALA A 40 26.59 -9.74 -8.66
C ALA A 40 26.14 -9.04 -9.96
N ALA A 41 26.79 -9.31 -11.10
CA ALA A 41 26.34 -8.75 -12.37
C ALA A 41 25.05 -9.41 -12.84
N ALA A 42 24.94 -10.73 -12.75
CA ALA A 42 23.70 -11.45 -13.05
C ALA A 42 22.51 -11.00 -12.18
N LEU A 43 22.71 -10.77 -10.87
CA LEU A 43 21.66 -10.25 -9.98
C LEU A 43 21.28 -8.80 -10.31
N ARG A 44 22.23 -7.96 -10.75
CA ARG A 44 21.91 -6.63 -11.29
C ARG A 44 21.06 -6.71 -12.55
N GLU A 45 21.32 -7.67 -13.44
CA GLU A 45 20.46 -7.90 -14.62
C GLU A 45 19.02 -8.27 -14.24
N VAL A 46 18.82 -8.99 -13.12
CA VAL A 46 17.47 -9.25 -12.58
C VAL A 46 16.77 -7.95 -12.18
N MET A 47 17.45 -7.04 -11.48
CA MET A 47 16.89 -5.70 -11.21
C MET A 47 16.55 -4.95 -12.50
N GLU A 48 17.40 -5.06 -13.51
CA GLU A 48 17.21 -4.40 -14.80
C GLU A 48 16.01 -4.92 -15.59
N LEU A 49 15.39 -6.06 -15.23
CA LEU A 49 14.06 -6.43 -15.76
C LEU A 49 12.99 -5.39 -15.40
N GLY A 50 13.20 -4.66 -14.30
CA GLY A 50 12.30 -3.64 -13.78
C GLY A 50 11.04 -4.20 -13.13
N SER A 51 10.19 -3.27 -12.68
CA SER A 51 8.90 -3.57 -12.07
C SER A 51 7.76 -3.00 -12.93
N PRO A 52 6.60 -3.65 -12.98
CA PRO A 52 5.48 -3.16 -13.74
C PRO A 52 4.88 -1.96 -13.00
N ALA A 53 4.63 -0.87 -13.73
CA ALA A 53 4.04 0.32 -13.14
C ALA A 53 2.56 0.06 -12.78
N PHE A 54 2.28 -0.12 -11.49
CA PHE A 54 0.95 -0.14 -10.89
C PHE A 54 0.75 1.08 -10.00
N PRO A 55 0.80 2.32 -10.54
CA PRO A 55 0.62 3.49 -9.71
C PRO A 55 -0.80 3.51 -9.13
N ALA A 56 -0.91 3.99 -7.89
CA ALA A 56 -2.15 4.02 -7.13
C ALA A 56 -3.17 4.93 -7.82
N ARG A 57 -4.37 4.42 -8.10
CA ARG A 57 -5.44 5.18 -8.74
C ARG A 57 -6.77 4.85 -8.10
N VAL A 58 -7.66 5.82 -8.11
CA VAL A 58 -9.09 5.64 -7.82
C VAL A 58 -9.87 5.75 -9.14
N PRO A 59 -10.94 4.97 -9.38
CA PRO A 59 -11.71 5.00 -10.64
C PRO A 59 -12.63 6.23 -10.75
N VAL A 60 -12.07 7.40 -10.43
CA VAL A 60 -12.74 8.70 -10.39
C VAL A 60 -11.73 9.76 -10.84
N PRO A 61 -12.12 10.70 -11.72
CA PRO A 61 -11.25 11.81 -12.09
C PRO A 61 -11.04 12.77 -10.92
N ILE A 62 -9.77 12.95 -10.51
CA ILE A 62 -9.36 14.04 -9.62
C ILE A 62 -9.24 15.31 -10.47
N ALA A 63 -9.80 16.42 -10.00
CA ALA A 63 -9.78 17.66 -10.77
C ALA A 63 -8.43 18.35 -10.59
N GLU A 64 -7.79 18.78 -11.68
CA GLU A 64 -6.51 19.50 -11.58
C GLU A 64 -6.64 20.78 -10.74
N SER A 65 -7.77 21.49 -10.87
CA SER A 65 -8.03 22.68 -10.05
C SER A 65 -8.09 22.38 -8.55
N PHE A 66 -8.43 21.16 -8.13
CA PHE A 66 -8.36 20.74 -6.73
C PHE A 66 -6.89 20.56 -6.29
N LEU A 67 -6.07 19.93 -7.13
CA LEU A 67 -4.64 19.77 -6.87
C LEU A 67 -3.90 21.12 -6.84
N GLU A 68 -4.21 22.02 -7.78
CA GLU A 68 -3.68 23.38 -7.83
C GLU A 68 -4.01 24.19 -6.58
N ARG A 69 -5.24 24.08 -6.05
CA ARG A 69 -5.61 24.71 -4.78
C ARG A 69 -4.80 24.15 -3.61
N GLY A 70 -4.59 22.83 -3.57
CA GLY A 70 -3.73 22.21 -2.55
C GLY A 70 -2.28 22.72 -2.61
N ARG A 71 -1.71 22.81 -3.81
CA ARG A 71 -0.35 23.36 -4.01
C ARG A 71 -0.28 24.84 -3.65
N ALA A 72 -1.29 25.62 -4.02
CA ALA A 72 -1.38 27.03 -3.68
C ALA A 72 -1.45 27.24 -2.16
N ARG A 73 -2.20 26.39 -1.44
CA ARG A 73 -2.27 26.43 0.02
C ARG A 73 -0.92 26.12 0.68
N ALA A 74 -0.21 25.09 0.23
CA ALA A 74 1.12 24.78 0.75
C ALA A 74 2.11 25.94 0.52
N ARG A 75 2.09 26.55 -0.67
CA ARG A 75 2.91 27.75 -0.96
C ARG A 75 2.54 28.93 -0.09
N GLU A 76 1.24 29.21 0.07
CA GLU A 76 0.77 30.30 0.92
C GLU A 76 1.27 30.15 2.37
N LEU A 77 1.24 28.94 2.92
CA LEU A 77 1.76 28.66 4.26
C LEU A 77 3.27 28.95 4.34
N LEU A 78 4.04 28.45 3.37
CA LEU A 78 5.49 28.59 3.34
C LEU A 78 5.96 30.03 3.07
N ASP A 79 5.29 30.74 2.16
CA ASP A 79 5.55 32.14 1.81
C ASP A 79 5.16 33.11 2.93
N SER A 80 4.35 32.66 3.90
CA SER A 80 3.95 33.48 5.06
C SER A 80 5.04 33.63 6.11
N VAL A 81 6.12 32.86 6.00
CA VAL A 81 7.26 32.84 6.94
C VAL A 81 8.59 33.04 6.21
N PRO A 82 9.62 33.58 6.88
CA PRO A 82 10.90 33.83 6.23
C PRO A 82 11.67 32.51 6.00
N GLU A 83 12.30 32.33 4.84
CA GLU A 83 13.11 31.13 4.53
C GLU A 83 14.12 30.75 5.62
N THR A 84 14.65 31.73 6.35
CA THR A 84 15.52 31.50 7.51
C THR A 84 15.07 32.30 8.73
N MET A 85 15.13 31.70 9.91
CA MET A 85 14.94 32.41 11.18
C MET A 85 16.15 33.25 11.57
N SER A 86 15.92 34.52 11.90
CA SER A 86 16.96 35.38 12.49
C SER A 86 17.28 35.00 13.93
N SER A 87 18.56 34.94 14.30
CA SER A 87 19.00 34.76 15.69
C SER A 87 18.62 35.92 16.61
N GLU A 88 18.31 37.10 16.04
CA GLU A 88 17.82 38.24 16.82
C GLU A 88 16.36 38.05 17.25
N ALA A 89 15.54 37.44 16.38
CA ALA A 89 14.12 37.18 16.65
C ALA A 89 13.93 35.89 17.48
N VAL A 90 14.67 34.84 17.14
CA VAL A 90 14.61 33.53 17.81
C VAL A 90 16.02 33.14 18.26
N PRO A 91 16.43 33.48 19.49
CA PRO A 91 17.79 33.22 19.98
C PRO A 91 18.14 31.72 20.10
N ASN A 92 17.15 30.86 20.31
CA ASN A 92 17.34 29.42 20.47
C ASN A 92 17.75 28.77 19.14
N GLU A 93 18.98 28.27 19.07
CA GLU A 93 19.54 27.63 17.87
C GLU A 93 18.82 26.35 17.46
N ALA A 94 18.49 25.48 18.42
CA ALA A 94 17.80 24.23 18.12
C ALA A 94 16.43 24.45 17.46
N VAL A 95 15.70 25.50 17.89
CA VAL A 95 14.42 25.87 17.24
C VAL A 95 14.65 26.34 15.81
N ARG A 96 15.73 27.09 15.54
CA ARG A 96 16.06 27.54 14.18
C ARG A 96 16.46 26.38 13.27
N GLU A 97 17.18 25.38 13.79
CA GLU A 97 17.56 24.17 13.04
C GLU A 97 16.34 23.34 12.66
N ILE A 98 15.45 23.05 13.62
CA ILE A 98 14.20 22.30 13.37
C ILE A 98 13.31 23.05 12.36
N TYR A 99 13.23 24.38 12.47
CA TYR A 99 12.51 25.19 11.50
C TYR A 99 13.10 25.08 10.09
N ALA A 100 14.43 25.15 9.96
CA ALA A 100 15.10 25.08 8.67
C ALA A 100 14.89 23.70 8.01
N GLU A 101 14.92 22.62 8.78
CA GLU A 101 14.57 21.27 8.33
C GLU A 101 13.11 21.22 7.84
N ALA A 102 12.16 21.67 8.66
CA ALA A 102 10.74 21.69 8.28
C ALA A 102 10.46 22.53 7.02
N TYR A 103 11.15 23.66 6.86
CA TYR A 103 11.04 24.51 5.68
C TYR A 103 11.58 23.80 4.42
N ALA A 104 12.73 23.14 4.53
CA ALA A 104 13.34 22.37 3.44
C ALA A 104 12.45 21.18 3.04
N ASP A 105 11.94 20.42 4.02
CA ASP A 105 11.03 19.29 3.80
C ASP A 105 9.76 19.75 3.08
N ALA A 106 9.18 20.89 3.48
CA ALA A 106 8.01 21.47 2.83
C ALA A 106 8.27 21.84 1.37
N ALA A 107 9.43 22.42 1.07
CA ALA A 107 9.82 22.76 -0.29
C ALA A 107 10.00 21.50 -1.15
N GLU A 108 10.68 20.48 -0.63
CA GLU A 108 10.88 19.20 -1.32
C GLU A 108 9.55 18.47 -1.56
N ASP A 109 8.70 18.36 -0.53
CA ASP A 109 7.38 17.76 -0.62
C ASP A 109 6.54 18.41 -1.71
N LEU A 110 6.56 19.75 -1.77
CA LEU A 110 5.82 20.51 -2.76
C LEU A 110 6.30 20.22 -4.18
N GLU A 111 7.61 20.14 -4.40
CA GLU A 111 8.19 19.74 -5.68
C GLU A 111 7.75 18.32 -6.06
N ARG A 112 7.82 17.37 -5.12
CA ARG A 112 7.42 15.97 -5.34
C ARG A 112 5.95 15.83 -5.74
N THR A 113 5.06 16.71 -5.27
CA THR A 113 3.63 16.67 -5.66
C THR A 113 3.39 16.91 -7.16
N THR A 114 4.36 17.51 -7.86
CA THR A 114 4.31 17.70 -9.31
C THR A 114 4.89 16.51 -10.09
N ALA A 115 5.64 15.63 -9.41
CA ALA A 115 6.24 14.44 -9.97
C ALA A 115 5.39 13.16 -9.79
N GLY A 116 4.24 13.24 -9.11
CA GLY A 116 3.35 12.09 -8.90
C GLY A 116 2.94 11.42 -10.21
N GLU A 117 3.01 10.09 -10.26
CA GLU A 117 2.69 9.33 -11.49
C GLU A 117 1.20 9.41 -11.85
N THR A 118 0.34 9.75 -10.87
CA THR A 118 -1.09 9.90 -11.04
C THR A 118 -1.67 11.07 -10.24
N PRO A 119 -2.83 11.61 -10.67
CA PRO A 119 -3.54 12.63 -9.89
C PRO A 119 -3.94 12.19 -8.48
N PHE A 120 -4.16 10.89 -8.28
CA PHE A 120 -4.51 10.35 -6.95
C PHE A 120 -3.28 10.32 -6.03
N GLU A 121 -2.12 9.94 -6.53
CA GLU A 121 -0.85 10.05 -5.78
C GLU A 121 -0.48 11.51 -5.51
N SER A 122 -0.69 12.42 -6.46
CA SER A 122 -0.51 13.86 -6.21
C SER A 122 -1.44 14.35 -5.09
N LEU A 123 -2.73 13.94 -5.09
CA LEU A 123 -3.65 14.25 -3.99
C LEU A 123 -3.12 13.71 -2.65
N ARG A 124 -2.59 12.48 -2.65
CA ARG A 124 -2.00 11.87 -1.46
C ARG A 124 -0.74 12.59 -1.00
N GLY A 125 0.13 13.01 -1.91
CA GLY A 125 1.36 13.76 -1.59
C GLY A 125 1.08 15.16 -1.04
N LEU A 126 0.01 15.82 -1.52
CA LEU A 126 -0.34 17.18 -1.11
C LEU A 126 -0.70 17.32 0.36
N ARG A 127 -1.14 16.26 1.03
CA ARG A 127 -1.37 16.33 2.49
C ARG A 127 -0.07 16.51 3.26
N TYR A 128 1.00 15.80 2.87
CA TYR A 128 2.33 15.94 3.49
C TYR A 128 2.93 17.31 3.20
N ALA A 129 2.88 17.75 1.93
CA ALA A 129 3.37 19.09 1.56
C ALA A 129 2.68 20.22 2.33
N ARG A 130 1.35 20.12 2.53
CA ARG A 130 0.60 21.09 3.35
C ARG A 130 0.97 20.99 4.83
N GLY A 131 1.11 19.77 5.33
CA GLY A 131 1.53 19.47 6.69
C GLY A 131 2.91 20.03 7.04
N ALA A 132 3.92 19.71 6.25
CA ALA A 132 5.28 20.22 6.41
C ALA A 132 5.34 21.76 6.34
N ALA A 133 4.64 22.37 5.37
CA ALA A 133 4.56 23.83 5.29
C ALA A 133 3.87 24.44 6.53
N ALA A 134 2.85 23.77 7.07
CA ALA A 134 2.20 24.15 8.31
C ALA A 134 3.11 23.96 9.54
N MET A 135 3.97 22.92 9.56
CA MET A 135 4.98 22.74 10.60
C MET A 135 5.95 23.92 10.65
N ALA A 136 6.51 24.30 9.50
CA ALA A 136 7.42 25.44 9.40
C ALA A 136 6.72 26.71 9.89
N LYS A 137 5.50 26.97 9.39
CA LYS A 137 4.69 28.12 9.81
C LYS A 137 4.44 28.14 11.31
N GLY A 138 3.89 27.07 11.87
CA GLY A 138 3.50 27.00 13.28
C GLY A 138 4.70 27.11 14.21
N THR A 139 5.83 26.51 13.83
CA THR A 139 7.09 26.64 14.57
C THR A 139 7.55 28.10 14.61
N TYR A 140 7.48 28.81 13.48
CA TYR A 140 7.86 30.22 13.41
C TYR A 140 6.93 31.12 14.19
N ASP A 141 5.63 31.04 13.95
CA ASP A 141 4.63 31.89 14.60
C ASP A 141 4.64 31.68 16.12
N ALA A 142 4.82 30.44 16.58
CA ALA A 142 4.95 30.15 18.01
C ALA A 142 6.26 30.71 18.60
N ALA A 143 7.38 30.64 17.87
CA ALA A 143 8.66 31.16 18.34
C ALA A 143 8.67 32.69 18.49
N VAL A 144 7.90 33.41 17.67
CA VAL A 144 7.75 34.88 17.76
C VAL A 144 6.57 35.32 18.63
N GLY A 145 5.76 34.38 19.12
CA GLY A 145 4.64 34.62 20.03
C GLY A 145 3.31 35.01 19.37
N ASP A 146 3.17 34.74 18.06
CA ASP A 146 1.97 35.03 17.26
C ASP A 146 0.97 33.85 17.23
N LEU A 147 1.39 32.66 17.67
CA LEU A 147 0.55 31.46 17.75
C LEU A 147 0.81 30.69 19.05
N THR A 148 -0.24 30.19 19.70
CA THR A 148 -0.12 29.34 20.88
C THR A 148 -0.61 27.93 20.62
N GLU A 149 -0.15 26.98 21.43
CA GLU A 149 -0.62 25.60 21.37
C GLU A 149 -2.14 25.48 21.60
N ALA A 150 -2.71 26.35 22.46
CA ALA A 150 -4.14 26.36 22.73
C ALA A 150 -4.95 26.73 21.46
N ASP A 151 -4.48 27.70 20.69
CA ASP A 151 -5.13 28.10 19.43
C ASP A 151 -5.18 26.92 18.45
N VAL A 152 -4.08 26.16 18.33
CA VAL A 152 -4.01 25.01 17.43
C VAL A 152 -4.84 23.82 17.94
N ARG A 153 -4.94 23.64 19.26
CA ARG A 153 -5.82 22.60 19.84
C ARG A 153 -7.30 22.85 19.55
N ASP A 154 -7.75 24.10 19.66
CA ASP A 154 -9.12 24.47 19.31
C ASP A 154 -9.42 24.17 17.83
N GLU A 155 -8.45 24.45 16.95
CA GLU A 155 -8.54 24.08 15.53
C GLU A 155 -8.58 22.56 15.33
N ALA A 156 -7.76 21.80 16.05
CA ALA A 156 -7.74 20.34 16.00
C ALA A 156 -9.08 19.74 16.42
N GLU A 157 -9.71 20.24 17.49
CA GLU A 157 -11.04 19.83 17.93
C GLU A 157 -12.11 20.08 16.87
N SER A 158 -12.08 21.25 16.22
CA SER A 158 -12.98 21.54 15.10
C SER A 158 -12.79 20.56 13.93
N VAL A 159 -11.55 20.17 13.62
CA VAL A 159 -11.27 19.20 12.55
C VAL A 159 -11.72 17.79 12.94
N ARG A 160 -11.54 17.38 14.21
CA ARG A 160 -12.06 16.09 14.71
C ARG A 160 -13.57 16.00 14.53
N ALA A 161 -14.30 17.05 14.90
CA ALA A 161 -15.77 17.11 14.72
C ALA A 161 -16.18 17.01 13.24
N ASP A 162 -15.43 17.66 12.36
CA ASP A 162 -15.63 17.62 10.90
C ASP A 162 -15.40 16.21 10.32
N ILE A 163 -14.37 15.50 10.80
CA ILE A 163 -14.08 14.11 10.41
C ILE A 163 -15.18 13.18 10.89
N GLU A 164 -15.60 13.29 12.16
CA GLU A 164 -16.67 12.48 12.73
C GLU A 164 -17.99 12.69 11.99
N SER A 165 -18.37 13.96 11.74
CA SER A 165 -19.56 14.30 10.97
C SER A 165 -19.52 13.72 9.55
N PHE A 166 -18.36 13.77 8.89
CA PHE A 166 -18.18 13.18 7.57
C PHE A 166 -18.36 11.66 7.59
N ARG A 167 -17.78 10.97 8.58
CA ARG A 167 -17.91 9.50 8.73
C ARG A 167 -19.35 9.09 8.98
N LEU A 168 -20.02 9.69 9.97
CA LEU A 168 -21.40 9.39 10.32
C LEU A 168 -22.39 9.71 9.18
N GLY A 169 -22.06 10.68 8.33
CA GLY A 169 -22.86 11.05 7.17
C GLY A 169 -22.56 10.26 5.89
N THR A 170 -21.57 9.36 5.90
CA THR A 170 -21.17 8.63 4.70
C THR A 170 -22.13 7.47 4.42
N ARG A 171 -22.66 7.45 3.20
CA ARG A 171 -23.42 6.32 2.61
C ARG A 171 -22.68 5.81 1.39
N TYR A 172 -22.81 4.52 1.11
CA TYR A 172 -22.14 3.83 0.01
C TYR A 172 -22.96 3.90 -1.28
N LEU A 173 -23.03 5.08 -1.89
CA LEU A 173 -23.84 5.35 -3.07
C LEU A 173 -23.04 5.10 -4.36
N GLY A 174 -23.54 4.29 -5.29
CA GLY A 174 -22.83 3.93 -6.52
C GLY A 174 -23.74 3.47 -7.66
N ASP A 175 -23.16 3.19 -8.82
CA ASP A 175 -23.84 2.56 -9.97
C ASP A 175 -23.41 1.11 -10.19
N ASP A 176 -22.16 0.80 -9.84
CA ASP A 176 -21.52 -0.50 -9.97
C ASP A 176 -20.77 -0.87 -8.67
N PRO A 177 -20.94 -2.10 -8.12
CA PRO A 177 -20.34 -2.47 -6.84
C PRO A 177 -18.81 -2.56 -6.87
N ASP A 178 -18.20 -3.01 -7.98
CA ASP A 178 -16.74 -3.09 -8.13
C ASP A 178 -16.12 -1.69 -8.03
N ARG A 179 -16.65 -0.76 -8.82
CA ARG A 179 -16.23 0.65 -8.79
C ARG A 179 -16.53 1.32 -7.45
N ALA A 180 -17.74 1.14 -6.91
CA ALA A 180 -18.14 1.75 -5.64
C ALA A 180 -17.22 1.31 -4.50
N LEU A 181 -16.92 0.01 -4.39
CA LEU A 181 -16.08 -0.54 -3.35
C LEU A 181 -14.70 0.13 -3.32
N VAL A 182 -14.02 0.22 -4.48
CA VAL A 182 -12.69 0.84 -4.57
C VAL A 182 -12.72 2.34 -4.29
N VAL A 183 -13.80 3.03 -4.67
CA VAL A 183 -13.95 4.46 -4.35
C VAL A 183 -14.12 4.65 -2.85
N TYR A 184 -14.99 3.88 -2.21
CA TYR A 184 -15.27 4.04 -0.78
C TYR A 184 -14.13 3.55 0.10
N ASP A 185 -13.34 2.55 -0.31
CA ASP A 185 -12.06 2.20 0.32
C ASP A 185 -11.11 3.41 0.33
N ALA A 186 -10.99 4.12 -0.80
CA ALA A 186 -10.17 5.32 -0.88
C ALA A 186 -10.71 6.48 0.01
N VAL A 187 -12.03 6.67 0.06
CA VAL A 187 -12.68 7.68 0.90
C VAL A 187 -12.48 7.40 2.38
N GLU A 188 -12.73 6.17 2.82
CA GLU A 188 -12.52 5.73 4.20
C GLU A 188 -11.03 5.80 4.59
N GLY A 189 -10.13 5.40 3.70
CA GLY A 189 -8.68 5.49 3.93
C GLY A 189 -8.21 6.94 4.14
N LEU A 190 -8.71 7.88 3.34
CA LEU A 190 -8.41 9.31 3.50
C LEU A 190 -9.01 9.89 4.78
N ALA A 191 -10.26 9.55 5.11
CA ALA A 191 -10.87 9.96 6.37
C ALA A 191 -10.18 9.34 7.59
N THR A 192 -9.69 8.11 7.49
CA THR A 192 -8.88 7.44 8.52
C THR A 192 -7.55 8.15 8.73
N ALA A 193 -6.84 8.44 7.62
CA ALA A 193 -5.60 9.19 7.67
C ALA A 193 -5.81 10.55 8.38
N ALA A 194 -6.92 11.23 8.12
CA ALA A 194 -7.25 12.49 8.77
C ALA A 194 -7.29 12.38 10.31
N SER A 195 -7.93 11.35 10.87
CA SER A 195 -7.89 11.14 12.33
C SER A 195 -6.50 10.78 12.83
N ARG A 196 -5.82 9.86 12.12
CA ARG A 196 -4.49 9.38 12.55
C ARG A 196 -3.47 10.50 12.70
N TYR A 197 -3.50 11.53 11.85
CA TYR A 197 -2.62 12.68 12.02
C TYR A 197 -2.82 13.37 13.37
N LEU A 198 -4.08 13.60 13.76
CA LEU A 198 -4.42 14.25 15.03
C LEU A 198 -4.13 13.34 16.22
N ASP A 199 -4.47 12.06 16.12
CA ASP A 199 -4.22 11.07 17.19
C ASP A 199 -2.71 10.91 17.44
N ASN A 200 -1.91 10.85 16.37
CA ASN A 200 -0.46 10.73 16.49
C ASN A 200 0.21 11.98 17.09
N ALA A 201 -0.32 13.17 16.80
CA ALA A 201 0.20 14.41 17.41
C ALA A 201 -0.06 14.44 18.92
N ASP A 202 -1.19 13.88 19.38
CA ASP A 202 -1.49 13.77 20.81
C ASP A 202 -0.62 12.70 21.51
N GLU A 203 -0.39 11.55 20.86
CA GLU A 203 0.28 10.40 21.48
C GLU A 203 1.81 10.42 21.37
N TYR A 204 2.33 10.88 20.22
CA TYR A 204 3.73 10.73 19.83
C TYR A 204 4.46 12.05 19.56
N GLY A 205 3.90 13.19 19.98
CA GLY A 205 4.51 14.51 19.82
C GLY A 205 5.96 14.54 20.33
N ARG A 206 6.89 14.94 19.46
CA ARG A 206 8.34 14.91 19.72
C ARG A 206 8.81 16.12 20.51
N TYR A 207 8.11 17.24 20.37
CA TYR A 207 8.58 18.54 20.83
C TYR A 207 7.62 19.19 21.85
N ALA A 208 7.06 18.39 22.76
CA ALA A 208 6.13 18.86 23.78
C ALA A 208 6.62 20.14 24.50
N ASP A 209 5.68 21.04 24.79
CA ASP A 209 5.91 22.32 25.49
C ASP A 209 6.93 23.26 24.80
N SER A 210 7.05 23.22 23.47
CA SER A 210 7.96 24.08 22.70
C SER A 210 7.34 24.62 21.40
N ALA A 211 7.97 25.64 20.81
CA ALA A 211 7.52 26.20 19.52
C ALA A 211 7.47 25.14 18.39
N PRO A 212 8.48 24.25 18.22
CA PRO A 212 8.35 23.11 17.32
C PRO A 212 7.18 22.16 17.63
N GLY A 213 6.77 22.03 18.90
CA GLY A 213 5.59 21.25 19.29
C GLY A 213 4.29 21.87 18.77
N VAL A 214 4.18 23.20 18.81
CA VAL A 214 3.07 23.92 18.17
C VAL A 214 3.07 23.72 16.66
N GLY A 215 4.25 23.73 16.04
CA GLY A 215 4.42 23.41 14.62
C GLY A 215 3.96 21.99 14.26
N GLU A 216 4.39 20.98 15.02
CA GLU A 216 4.00 19.57 14.84
C GLU A 216 2.48 19.37 14.99
N LEU A 217 1.85 20.07 15.95
CA LEU A 217 0.39 20.06 16.06
C LEU A 217 -0.29 20.74 14.87
N LEU A 218 0.27 21.84 14.35
CA LEU A 218 -0.31 22.55 13.20
C LEU A 218 -0.15 21.76 11.89
N ASP A 219 0.95 21.02 11.72
CA ASP A 219 1.10 20.00 10.68
C ASP A 219 -0.04 19.00 10.75
N ALA A 220 -0.25 18.37 11.91
CA ALA A 220 -1.30 17.39 12.07
C ALA A 220 -2.68 17.94 11.70
N VAL A 221 -2.99 19.17 12.09
CA VAL A 221 -4.23 19.87 11.71
C VAL A 221 -4.34 20.05 10.20
N GLU A 222 -3.32 20.55 9.51
CA GLU A 222 -3.40 20.75 8.05
C GLU A 222 -3.36 19.46 7.25
N SER A 223 -2.56 18.48 7.68
CA SER A 223 -2.52 17.12 7.12
C SER A 223 -3.90 16.45 7.25
N ALA A 224 -4.58 16.63 8.39
CA ALA A 224 -5.92 16.13 8.62
C ALA A 224 -6.96 16.80 7.71
N ARG A 225 -6.97 18.13 7.64
CA ARG A 225 -7.86 18.90 6.74
C ARG A 225 -7.66 18.51 5.29
N ALA A 226 -6.41 18.44 4.82
CA ALA A 226 -6.08 18.05 3.46
C ALA A 226 -6.58 16.63 3.13
N SER A 227 -6.45 15.69 4.06
CA SER A 227 -6.92 14.33 3.90
C SER A 227 -8.45 14.27 3.86
N LEU A 228 -9.14 15.00 4.73
CA LEU A 228 -10.60 15.07 4.75
C LEU A 228 -11.17 15.74 3.48
N ASP A 229 -10.57 16.83 3.03
CA ASP A 229 -10.93 17.49 1.76
C ASP A 229 -10.73 16.54 0.58
N GLY A 230 -9.66 15.73 0.60
CA GLY A 230 -9.44 14.67 -0.38
C GLY A 230 -10.55 13.62 -0.38
N ALA A 231 -10.97 13.16 0.81
CA ALA A 231 -12.06 12.20 0.96
C ALA A 231 -13.39 12.76 0.39
N ARG A 232 -13.72 14.00 0.76
CA ARG A 232 -14.89 14.73 0.23
C ARG A 232 -14.83 14.85 -1.29
N HIS A 233 -13.69 15.30 -1.83
CA HIS A 233 -13.50 15.49 -3.26
C HIS A 233 -13.63 14.18 -4.05
N VAL A 234 -13.02 13.08 -3.59
CA VAL A 234 -13.15 11.77 -4.25
C VAL A 234 -14.62 11.32 -4.29
N ARG A 235 -15.32 11.37 -3.16
CA ARG A 235 -16.74 11.00 -3.06
C ARG A 235 -17.60 11.87 -3.96
N ASP A 236 -17.48 13.20 -3.86
CA ASP A 236 -18.35 14.12 -4.58
C ASP A 236 -18.12 14.03 -6.09
N ARG A 237 -16.87 13.82 -6.54
CA ARG A 237 -16.56 13.59 -7.96
C ARG A 237 -17.11 12.27 -8.46
N TYR A 238 -17.11 11.23 -7.64
CA TYR A 238 -17.70 9.94 -7.98
C TYR A 238 -19.21 10.06 -8.19
N LEU A 239 -19.92 10.64 -7.20
CA LEU A 239 -21.37 10.83 -7.25
C LEU A 239 -21.79 11.73 -8.41
N ALA A 240 -21.00 12.76 -8.74
CA ALA A 240 -21.24 13.58 -9.91
C ALA A 240 -21.12 12.82 -11.25
N THR A 241 -20.51 11.63 -11.27
CA THR A 241 -20.49 10.76 -12.47
C THR A 241 -21.71 9.86 -12.61
N ILE A 242 -22.59 9.82 -11.61
CA ILE A 242 -23.71 8.89 -11.51
C ILE A 242 -25.03 9.66 -11.56
N SER A 243 -25.94 9.25 -12.46
CA SER A 243 -27.24 9.92 -12.60
C SER A 243 -28.31 9.38 -11.64
N ASP A 244 -28.25 8.08 -11.30
CA ASP A 244 -29.22 7.39 -10.44
C ASP A 244 -28.46 6.47 -9.47
N PRO A 245 -27.95 7.02 -8.36
CA PRO A 245 -27.12 6.26 -7.43
C PRO A 245 -27.95 5.24 -6.64
N ILE A 246 -27.44 4.02 -6.59
CA ILE A 246 -27.93 2.91 -5.76
C ILE A 246 -27.22 2.98 -4.42
N ASP A 247 -27.96 2.78 -3.34
CA ASP A 247 -27.37 2.67 -2.01
C ASP A 247 -26.94 1.24 -1.71
N PHE A 248 -25.64 1.06 -1.46
CA PHE A 248 -25.02 -0.20 -1.08
C PHE A 248 -24.72 -0.30 0.43
N THR A 249 -25.16 0.66 1.25
CA THR A 249 -24.77 0.72 2.68
C THR A 249 -25.07 -0.57 3.44
N ASP A 250 -26.34 -1.02 3.44
CA ASP A 250 -26.73 -2.26 4.12
C ASP A 250 -26.02 -3.50 3.53
N ALA A 251 -25.79 -3.50 2.21
CA ALA A 251 -25.12 -4.59 1.53
C ALA A 251 -23.62 -4.65 1.89
N PHE A 252 -22.95 -3.50 2.00
CA PHE A 252 -21.55 -3.40 2.43
C PHE A 252 -21.41 -3.84 3.87
N GLU A 253 -22.27 -3.38 4.77
CA GLU A 253 -22.27 -3.76 6.19
C GLU A 253 -22.47 -5.28 6.37
N SER A 254 -23.54 -5.84 5.77
CA SER A 254 -23.85 -7.27 5.85
C SER A 254 -22.72 -8.12 5.29
N THR A 255 -22.23 -7.78 4.08
CA THR A 255 -21.16 -8.53 3.42
C THR A 255 -19.85 -8.42 4.20
N ALA A 256 -19.49 -7.23 4.68
CA ALA A 256 -18.26 -7.03 5.46
C ALA A 256 -18.29 -7.86 6.74
N THR A 257 -19.42 -7.86 7.45
CA THR A 257 -19.61 -8.66 8.67
C THR A 257 -19.48 -10.15 8.38
N SER A 258 -20.19 -10.65 7.36
CA SER A 258 -20.14 -12.07 6.98
C SER A 258 -18.75 -12.50 6.52
N LEU A 259 -18.06 -11.70 5.71
CA LEU A 259 -16.71 -12.04 5.25
C LEU A 259 -15.68 -11.97 6.38
N ALA A 260 -15.86 -11.08 7.36
CA ALA A 260 -14.98 -11.05 8.52
C ALA A 260 -15.08 -12.31 9.39
N GLU A 261 -16.29 -12.83 9.58
CA GLU A 261 -16.49 -14.13 10.24
C GLU A 261 -15.75 -15.24 9.49
N VAL A 262 -15.89 -15.29 8.16
CA VAL A 262 -15.19 -16.28 7.32
C VAL A 262 -13.67 -16.14 7.43
N VAL A 263 -13.14 -14.92 7.43
CA VAL A 263 -11.70 -14.66 7.55
C VAL A 263 -11.18 -15.06 8.94
N GLU A 264 -11.91 -14.75 10.01
CA GLU A 264 -11.54 -15.11 11.39
C GLU A 264 -11.62 -16.63 11.61
N ASP A 265 -12.65 -17.30 11.10
CA ASP A 265 -12.80 -18.76 11.16
C ASP A 265 -11.60 -19.44 10.48
N ARG A 266 -11.23 -18.97 9.28
CA ARG A 266 -10.05 -19.45 8.55
C ARG A 266 -8.74 -19.18 9.29
N LEU A 267 -8.60 -18.03 9.93
CA LEU A 267 -7.41 -17.74 10.72
C LEU A 267 -7.32 -18.67 11.94
N THR A 268 -8.46 -19.01 12.55
CA THR A 268 -8.53 -19.92 13.70
C THR A 268 -8.10 -21.34 13.36
N GLU A 269 -8.23 -21.77 12.09
CA GLU A 269 -7.67 -23.05 11.61
C GLU A 269 -6.14 -23.11 11.81
N TYR A 270 -5.47 -21.96 11.78
CA TYR A 270 -4.04 -21.80 12.02
C TYR A 270 -3.83 -21.23 13.44
N SER A 271 -3.75 -22.13 14.42
CA SER A 271 -3.66 -21.84 15.87
C SER A 271 -3.14 -20.44 16.22
N GLU A 272 -4.03 -19.54 16.68
CA GLU A 272 -3.69 -18.16 17.08
C GLU A 272 -2.62 -18.06 18.18
N VAL A 273 -2.37 -19.16 18.89
CA VAL A 273 -1.69 -19.19 20.19
C VAL A 273 -0.18 -19.42 20.07
N ARG A 274 0.36 -19.77 18.90
CA ARG A 274 1.74 -20.27 18.81
C ARG A 274 2.63 -19.69 17.70
N GLY A 275 2.17 -18.70 16.93
CA GLY A 275 3.00 -17.97 15.97
C GLY A 275 3.35 -18.77 14.70
N VAL A 276 4.21 -18.20 13.85
CA VAL A 276 4.51 -18.73 12.51
C VAL A 276 5.04 -20.16 12.56
N ASP A 277 5.98 -20.46 13.46
CA ASP A 277 6.58 -21.80 13.59
C ASP A 277 5.53 -22.89 13.80
N SER A 278 4.53 -22.61 14.64
CA SER A 278 3.46 -23.57 14.90
C SER A 278 2.54 -23.81 13.70
N THR A 279 2.36 -22.78 12.87
CA THR A 279 1.64 -22.89 11.61
C THR A 279 2.43 -23.77 10.64
N LEU A 280 3.76 -23.58 10.55
CA LEU A 280 4.64 -24.41 9.73
C LEU A 280 4.64 -25.88 10.20
N GLU A 281 4.74 -26.11 11.51
CA GLU A 281 4.63 -27.44 12.12
C GLU A 281 3.27 -28.11 11.82
N ALA A 282 2.17 -27.35 11.92
CA ALA A 282 0.83 -27.85 11.61
C ALA A 282 0.69 -28.25 10.13
N GLU A 283 1.40 -27.56 9.24
CA GLU A 283 1.51 -27.91 7.84
C GLU A 283 2.48 -29.08 7.57
N GLY A 284 3.16 -29.59 8.60
CA GLY A 284 4.06 -30.73 8.53
C GLY A 284 5.48 -30.40 8.10
N PHE A 285 5.90 -29.14 8.25
CA PHE A 285 7.29 -28.74 8.10
C PHE A 285 8.04 -28.80 9.43
N ASP A 286 9.35 -28.99 9.37
CA ASP A 286 10.24 -28.74 10.49
C ASP A 286 10.81 -27.32 10.35
N PRO A 287 10.49 -26.37 11.26
CA PRO A 287 11.02 -25.02 11.20
C PRO A 287 12.55 -24.95 11.17
N GLU A 288 13.25 -25.91 11.82
CA GLU A 288 14.72 -25.96 11.81
C GLU A 288 15.26 -26.35 10.42
N GLU A 289 14.53 -27.15 9.64
CA GLU A 289 14.92 -27.52 8.27
C GLU A 289 14.65 -26.40 7.26
N LEU A 290 13.65 -25.54 7.54
CA LEU A 290 13.33 -24.39 6.72
C LEU A 290 14.21 -23.18 7.01
N GLU A 291 14.88 -23.14 8.17
CA GLU A 291 15.65 -21.98 8.61
C GLU A 291 16.64 -21.51 7.54
N PHE A 292 16.58 -20.22 7.24
CA PHE A 292 17.39 -19.54 6.24
C PHE A 292 17.16 -19.96 4.77
N THR A 293 16.04 -20.59 4.44
CA THR A 293 15.65 -20.93 3.06
C THR A 293 14.69 -19.90 2.45
N PRO A 294 14.61 -19.78 1.12
CA PRO A 294 13.56 -18.98 0.48
C PRO A 294 12.15 -19.48 0.80
N ALA A 295 12.00 -20.79 1.06
CA ALA A 295 10.74 -21.40 1.47
C ALA A 295 10.23 -20.85 2.82
N GLU A 296 11.11 -20.69 3.81
CA GLU A 296 10.77 -20.04 5.08
C GLU A 296 10.23 -18.62 4.85
N ASP A 297 11.01 -17.77 4.18
CA ASP A 297 10.64 -16.36 3.95
C ASP A 297 9.31 -16.25 3.18
N LEU A 298 9.08 -17.09 2.16
CA LEU A 298 7.84 -17.15 1.39
C LEU A 298 6.62 -17.53 2.27
N LEU A 299 6.75 -18.58 3.08
CA LEU A 299 5.66 -19.07 3.93
C LEU A 299 5.36 -18.08 5.06
N VAL A 300 6.40 -17.50 5.67
CA VAL A 300 6.28 -16.47 6.70
C VAL A 300 5.58 -15.24 6.13
N GLU A 301 6.05 -14.70 5.00
CA GLU A 301 5.50 -13.48 4.38
C GLU A 301 4.02 -13.66 4.05
N THR A 302 3.65 -14.74 3.35
CA THR A 302 2.25 -15.00 2.97
C THR A 302 1.34 -15.18 4.18
N PHE A 303 1.80 -15.84 5.25
CA PHE A 303 1.01 -16.01 6.48
C PHE A 303 0.89 -14.70 7.29
N VAL A 304 1.97 -13.93 7.41
CA VAL A 304 1.98 -12.64 8.11
C VAL A 304 1.05 -11.64 7.44
N GLU A 305 1.03 -11.59 6.10
CA GLU A 305 0.11 -10.74 5.33
C GLU A 305 -1.35 -11.18 5.52
N PHE A 306 -1.64 -12.49 5.57
CA PHE A 306 -2.96 -13.00 5.90
C PHE A 306 -3.42 -12.55 7.30
N GLY A 307 -2.61 -12.81 8.34
CA GLY A 307 -2.94 -12.44 9.72
C GLY A 307 -3.07 -10.93 9.95
N SER A 308 -2.21 -10.14 9.30
CA SER A 308 -2.27 -8.67 9.38
C SER A 308 -3.50 -8.10 8.66
N SER A 309 -3.89 -8.70 7.55
CA SER A 309 -5.12 -8.33 6.84
C SER A 309 -6.36 -8.70 7.65
N ALA A 310 -6.40 -9.87 8.30
CA ALA A 310 -7.49 -10.25 9.19
C ALA A 310 -7.67 -9.26 10.36
N ARG A 311 -6.55 -8.80 10.96
CA ARG A 311 -6.58 -7.73 11.97
C ARG A 311 -7.17 -6.43 11.40
N THR A 312 -6.77 -6.05 10.19
CA THR A 312 -7.28 -4.87 9.49
C THR A 312 -8.79 -4.95 9.29
N VAL A 313 -9.32 -6.12 8.90
CA VAL A 313 -10.77 -6.35 8.76
C VAL A 313 -11.49 -6.09 10.09
N ARG A 314 -11.00 -6.67 11.19
CA ARG A 314 -11.58 -6.50 12.53
C ARG A 314 -11.57 -5.04 12.97
N GLU A 315 -10.48 -4.32 12.76
CA GLU A 315 -10.36 -2.91 13.10
C GLU A 315 -11.27 -2.02 12.24
N ALA A 316 -11.40 -2.34 10.94
CA ALA A 316 -12.29 -1.62 10.04
C ALA A 316 -13.76 -1.78 10.44
N LEU A 317 -14.19 -2.99 10.76
CA LEU A 317 -15.56 -3.25 11.23
C LEU A 317 -15.90 -2.54 12.54
N ARG A 318 -14.97 -2.52 13.51
CA ARG A 318 -15.18 -1.80 14.79
C ARG A 318 -15.35 -0.30 14.63
N SER A 319 -15.00 0.26 13.47
CA SER A 319 -15.10 1.69 13.15
C SER A 319 -16.08 1.96 12.02
N ASP A 320 -16.98 1.03 11.70
CA ASP A 320 -17.99 1.13 10.64
C ASP A 320 -17.40 1.49 9.26
N ARG A 321 -16.18 1.01 8.97
CA ARG A 321 -15.46 1.20 7.69
C ARG A 321 -15.64 -0.03 6.81
N PHE A 322 -16.85 -0.21 6.29
CA PHE A 322 -17.23 -1.44 5.61
C PHE A 322 -16.51 -1.65 4.27
N ALA A 323 -16.19 -0.60 3.52
CA ALA A 323 -15.44 -0.77 2.27
C ALA A 323 -13.99 -1.22 2.54
N THR A 324 -13.34 -0.63 3.54
CA THR A 324 -12.01 -1.03 4.03
C THR A 324 -12.04 -2.47 4.53
N ALA A 325 -13.09 -2.87 5.26
CA ALA A 325 -13.24 -4.25 5.73
C ALA A 325 -13.38 -5.24 4.55
N LEU A 326 -14.15 -4.90 3.52
CA LEU A 326 -14.30 -5.73 2.32
C LEU A 326 -12.99 -5.87 1.52
N VAL A 327 -12.24 -4.78 1.34
CA VAL A 327 -10.90 -4.81 0.72
C VAL A 327 -9.90 -5.54 1.60
N GLY A 328 -10.00 -5.41 2.93
CA GLY A 328 -9.22 -6.20 3.88
C GLY A 328 -9.52 -7.69 3.78
N SER A 329 -10.78 -8.09 3.62
CA SER A 329 -11.18 -9.49 3.43
C SER A 329 -10.70 -10.03 2.09
N HIS A 330 -10.70 -9.21 1.03
CA HIS A 330 -10.07 -9.55 -0.25
C HIS A 330 -8.56 -9.81 -0.07
N THR A 331 -7.85 -8.93 0.63
CA THR A 331 -6.40 -9.04 0.84
C THR A 331 -6.07 -10.27 1.69
N ALA A 332 -6.79 -10.47 2.80
CA ALA A 332 -6.64 -11.63 3.68
C ALA A 332 -6.84 -12.94 2.91
N GLU A 333 -7.91 -13.05 2.13
CA GLU A 333 -8.19 -14.27 1.36
C GLU A 333 -7.18 -14.50 0.24
N THR A 334 -6.69 -13.44 -0.42
CA THR A 334 -5.65 -13.53 -1.45
C THR A 334 -4.37 -14.13 -0.85
N HIS A 335 -3.92 -13.61 0.29
CA HIS A 335 -2.70 -14.10 0.95
C HIS A 335 -2.88 -15.47 1.60
N ARG A 336 -4.08 -15.81 2.09
CA ARG A 336 -4.38 -17.16 2.58
C ARG A 336 -4.27 -18.20 1.47
N ARG A 337 -4.87 -17.95 0.30
CA ARG A 337 -4.76 -18.87 -0.85
C ARG A 337 -3.34 -18.94 -1.40
N ALA A 338 -2.64 -17.80 -1.44
CA ALA A 338 -1.22 -17.76 -1.79
C ALA A 338 -0.36 -18.59 -0.83
N PHE A 339 -0.65 -18.55 0.48
CA PHE A 339 -0.02 -19.39 1.49
C PHE A 339 -0.29 -20.88 1.22
N GLU A 340 -1.53 -21.30 0.97
CA GLU A 340 -1.87 -22.69 0.65
C GLU A 340 -1.14 -23.22 -0.60
N ASP A 341 -1.05 -22.38 -1.64
CA ASP A 341 -0.33 -22.71 -2.87
C ASP A 341 1.20 -22.76 -2.64
N ALA A 342 1.73 -21.85 -1.82
CA ALA A 342 3.14 -21.85 -1.41
C ALA A 342 3.48 -23.10 -0.59
N VAL A 343 2.66 -23.48 0.38
CA VAL A 343 2.79 -24.74 1.14
C VAL A 343 2.86 -25.93 0.19
N THR A 344 1.95 -25.97 -0.79
CA THR A 344 1.93 -27.05 -1.79
C THR A 344 3.19 -27.04 -2.67
N ALA A 345 3.72 -25.87 -2.99
CA ALA A 345 4.96 -25.70 -3.75
C ALA A 345 6.18 -26.20 -2.98
N VAL A 346 6.32 -25.79 -1.72
CA VAL A 346 7.43 -26.19 -0.84
C VAL A 346 7.39 -27.69 -0.56
N LYS A 347 6.21 -28.28 -0.30
CA LYS A 347 6.05 -29.75 -0.18
C LYS A 347 6.48 -30.53 -1.42
N ARG A 348 6.61 -29.88 -2.59
CA ARG A 348 7.12 -30.46 -3.84
C ARG A 348 8.61 -30.19 -4.08
N GLY A 349 9.32 -29.63 -3.10
CA GLY A 349 10.75 -29.30 -3.18
C GLY A 349 11.04 -28.03 -3.97
N ARG A 350 10.08 -27.08 -4.05
CA ARG A 350 10.37 -25.75 -4.61
C ARG A 350 10.85 -24.83 -3.49
N TYR A 351 11.84 -24.00 -3.82
CA TYR A 351 12.36 -22.93 -2.96
C TYR A 351 13.22 -23.40 -1.77
N ASP A 352 13.75 -24.63 -1.82
CA ASP A 352 14.62 -25.20 -0.78
C ASP A 352 15.96 -24.43 -0.65
N SER A 353 16.47 -23.87 -1.75
CA SER A 353 17.67 -23.03 -1.75
C SER A 353 17.71 -22.06 -2.94
N VAL A 354 18.61 -21.08 -2.91
CA VAL A 354 18.91 -20.23 -4.08
C VAL A 354 20.16 -20.76 -4.76
N GLU A 355 19.97 -21.58 -5.79
CA GLU A 355 21.08 -22.26 -6.46
C GLU A 355 21.80 -21.36 -7.49
N SER A 356 21.12 -20.33 -8.01
CA SER A 356 21.69 -19.45 -9.05
C SER A 356 20.95 -18.12 -9.19
N ALA A 357 21.61 -17.14 -9.81
CA ALA A 357 20.96 -15.90 -10.22
C ALA A 357 19.85 -16.15 -11.26
N ALA A 358 19.94 -17.22 -12.05
CA ALA A 358 18.90 -17.63 -12.99
C ALA A 358 17.60 -18.02 -12.26
N ALA A 359 17.69 -18.70 -11.12
CA ALA A 359 16.51 -19.04 -10.30
C ALA A 359 15.80 -17.77 -9.79
N VAL A 360 16.57 -16.76 -9.34
CA VAL A 360 16.03 -15.46 -8.92
C VAL A 360 15.37 -14.73 -10.10
N ARG A 361 16.02 -14.76 -11.27
CA ARG A 361 15.52 -14.19 -12.51
C ARG A 361 14.18 -14.81 -12.91
N ASP A 362 14.09 -16.13 -12.88
CA ASP A 362 12.88 -16.87 -13.26
C ASP A 362 11.73 -16.60 -12.28
N ALA A 363 12.01 -16.50 -10.98
CA ALA A 363 11.02 -16.08 -9.99
C ALA A 363 10.49 -14.66 -10.28
N LYS A 364 11.37 -13.70 -10.60
CA LYS A 364 10.94 -12.35 -10.99
C LYS A 364 10.08 -12.37 -12.24
N LEU A 365 10.47 -13.11 -13.28
CA LEU A 365 9.67 -13.22 -14.50
C LEU A 365 8.30 -13.84 -14.22
N GLY A 366 8.23 -14.91 -13.42
CA GLY A 366 6.97 -15.52 -12.99
C GLY A 366 6.05 -14.52 -12.28
N ALA A 367 6.61 -13.69 -11.40
CA ALA A 367 5.88 -12.59 -10.75
C ALA A 367 5.34 -11.57 -11.76
N LEU A 368 6.18 -11.10 -12.69
CA LEU A 368 5.79 -10.13 -13.73
C LEU A 368 4.70 -10.67 -14.65
N GLU A 369 4.80 -11.95 -15.04
CA GLU A 369 3.79 -12.64 -15.84
C GLU A 369 2.46 -12.77 -15.10
N ALA A 370 2.49 -13.17 -13.82
CA ALA A 370 1.30 -13.30 -13.00
C ALA A 370 0.58 -11.95 -12.81
N LEU A 371 1.34 -10.87 -12.56
CA LEU A 371 0.81 -9.52 -12.48
C LEU A 371 0.14 -9.08 -13.80
N GLU A 372 0.75 -9.37 -14.96
CA GLU A 372 0.16 -9.01 -16.25
C GLU A 372 -1.08 -9.84 -16.57
N ALA A 373 -1.07 -11.13 -16.23
CA ALA A 373 -2.21 -12.02 -16.42
C ALA A 373 -3.40 -11.55 -15.59
N ALA A 374 -3.20 -11.27 -14.30
CA ALA A 374 -4.23 -10.75 -13.41
C ALA A 374 -4.74 -9.38 -13.87
N ARG A 375 -3.85 -8.48 -14.30
CA ARG A 375 -4.23 -7.17 -14.86
C ARG A 375 -5.06 -7.28 -16.14
N SER A 376 -4.83 -8.33 -16.92
CA SER A 376 -5.53 -8.57 -18.19
C SER A 376 -6.87 -9.28 -18.00
N ASP A 377 -7.17 -9.77 -16.79
CA ASP A 377 -8.51 -10.26 -16.44
C ASP A 377 -9.49 -9.07 -16.38
N GLY A 378 -10.51 -9.10 -17.22
CA GLY A 378 -11.48 -8.02 -17.37
C GLY A 378 -12.71 -8.13 -16.49
N SER A 379 -12.79 -9.13 -15.60
CA SER A 379 -14.03 -9.48 -14.89
C SER A 379 -14.38 -8.48 -13.78
N ASN A 380 -13.38 -8.09 -12.98
CA ASN A 380 -13.53 -7.16 -11.85
C ASN A 380 -12.39 -6.11 -11.87
N PRO A 381 -12.36 -5.27 -12.92
CA PRO A 381 -11.18 -4.50 -13.26
C PRO A 381 -10.76 -3.46 -12.20
N HIS A 382 -11.67 -3.00 -11.35
CA HIS A 382 -11.34 -1.99 -10.34
C HIS A 382 -10.71 -2.64 -9.10
N LEU A 383 -11.37 -3.61 -8.48
CA LEU A 383 -10.89 -4.28 -7.28
C LEU A 383 -9.61 -5.06 -7.55
N THR A 384 -9.54 -5.81 -8.66
CA THR A 384 -8.31 -6.52 -9.05
C THR A 384 -7.16 -5.52 -9.23
N ARG A 385 -7.36 -4.42 -9.97
CA ARG A 385 -6.31 -3.41 -10.13
C ARG A 385 -5.89 -2.79 -8.80
N ARG A 386 -6.83 -2.49 -7.91
CA ARG A 386 -6.56 -1.92 -6.58
C ARG A 386 -5.67 -2.83 -5.74
N ALA A 387 -5.91 -4.14 -5.77
CA ALA A 387 -5.10 -5.13 -5.07
C ALA A 387 -3.70 -5.29 -5.70
N LEU A 388 -3.61 -5.27 -7.03
CA LEU A 388 -2.32 -5.39 -7.74
C LEU A 388 -1.35 -4.24 -7.47
N VAL A 389 -1.82 -3.08 -6.98
CA VAL A 389 -0.92 -2.01 -6.51
C VAL A 389 -0.06 -2.51 -5.36
N ASP A 390 -0.69 -3.05 -4.31
CA ASP A 390 -0.02 -3.52 -3.10
C ASP A 390 0.83 -4.77 -3.40
N ILE A 391 0.32 -5.67 -4.25
CA ILE A 391 1.06 -6.88 -4.65
C ILE A 391 2.30 -6.53 -5.48
N ALA A 392 2.21 -5.59 -6.42
CA ALA A 392 3.36 -5.20 -7.23
C ALA A 392 4.47 -4.49 -6.42
N HIS A 393 4.14 -3.87 -5.28
CA HIS A 393 5.13 -3.29 -4.39
C HIS A 393 6.12 -4.32 -3.84
N MET A 394 5.73 -5.60 -3.71
CA MET A 394 6.63 -6.68 -3.27
C MET A 394 7.77 -6.93 -4.27
N VAL A 395 7.55 -6.74 -5.57
CA VAL A 395 8.65 -6.78 -6.57
C VAL A 395 9.66 -5.66 -6.31
N GLY A 396 9.17 -4.47 -5.95
CA GLY A 396 10.02 -3.35 -5.53
C GLY A 396 10.84 -3.68 -4.29
N ARG A 397 10.21 -4.26 -3.25
CA ARG A 397 10.90 -4.75 -2.04
C ARG A 397 11.98 -5.78 -2.37
N GLY A 398 11.69 -6.69 -3.31
CA GLY A 398 12.66 -7.64 -3.84
C GLY A 398 13.87 -6.96 -4.49
N ASP A 399 13.63 -5.94 -5.32
CA ASP A 399 14.69 -5.15 -5.96
C ASP A 399 15.52 -4.34 -4.95
N ASP A 400 14.91 -3.84 -3.87
CA ASP A 400 15.58 -3.03 -2.86
C ASP A 400 16.64 -3.82 -2.08
N TYR A 401 16.47 -5.15 -1.89
CA TYR A 401 17.51 -6.01 -1.31
C TYR A 401 18.82 -6.00 -2.11
N PHE A 402 18.79 -5.62 -3.38
CA PHE A 402 19.99 -5.50 -4.22
C PHE A 402 20.50 -4.06 -4.37
N ARG A 403 19.75 -3.04 -3.91
CA ARG A 403 20.11 -1.61 -4.03
C ARG A 403 20.89 -1.09 -2.84
N ASP A 404 20.68 -1.65 -1.65
CA ASP A 404 21.38 -1.19 -0.47
C ASP A 404 22.87 -1.57 -0.52
N ASP A 405 23.73 -0.55 -0.46
CA ASP A 405 25.21 -0.63 -0.37
C ASP A 405 25.70 -1.41 0.89
N TYR A 406 24.80 -1.99 1.68
CA TYR A 406 25.15 -2.88 2.80
C TYR A 406 25.83 -4.19 2.34
N TYR A 407 25.73 -4.52 1.06
CA TYR A 407 26.12 -5.80 0.48
C TYR A 407 27.09 -5.60 -0.70
N GLU A 408 28.25 -4.99 -0.43
CA GLU A 408 29.35 -4.89 -1.42
C GLU A 408 29.89 -6.27 -1.84
N ASP A 409 29.59 -7.33 -1.07
CA ASP A 409 29.78 -8.73 -1.42
C ASP A 409 28.42 -9.38 -1.71
N VAL A 410 28.36 -10.27 -2.71
CA VAL A 410 27.18 -11.10 -3.02
C VAL A 410 26.70 -11.78 -1.74
N ASP A 411 25.66 -11.23 -1.10
CA ASP A 411 25.03 -11.86 0.07
C ASP A 411 23.96 -12.83 -0.42
N PRO A 412 24.13 -14.16 -0.20
CA PRO A 412 23.11 -15.15 -0.52
C PRO A 412 21.75 -14.84 0.13
N ARG A 413 21.75 -14.10 1.25
CA ARG A 413 20.53 -13.64 1.92
C ARG A 413 19.74 -12.63 1.09
N ALA A 414 20.39 -11.72 0.38
CA ALA A 414 19.70 -10.75 -0.48
C ALA A 414 18.97 -11.46 -1.63
N ALA A 415 19.66 -12.41 -2.27
CA ALA A 415 19.08 -13.24 -3.33
C ALA A 415 17.90 -14.11 -2.82
N ARG A 416 18.04 -14.67 -1.61
CA ARG A 416 16.98 -15.44 -0.93
C ARG A 416 15.74 -14.60 -0.66
N ASN A 417 15.91 -13.45 -0.01
CA ASN A 417 14.79 -12.57 0.32
C ASN A 417 14.10 -12.04 -0.94
N ALA A 418 14.87 -11.66 -1.97
CA ALA A 418 14.33 -11.21 -3.25
C ALA A 418 13.52 -12.32 -3.94
N LEU A 419 14.06 -13.54 -3.99
CA LEU A 419 13.36 -14.69 -4.55
C LEU A 419 12.02 -14.93 -3.83
N ALA A 420 12.00 -14.88 -2.49
CA ALA A 420 10.79 -15.03 -1.71
C ALA A 420 9.76 -13.93 -2.03
N GLN A 421 10.18 -12.66 -2.11
CA GLN A 421 9.29 -11.56 -2.49
C GLN A 421 8.69 -11.72 -3.89
N TYR A 422 9.48 -12.16 -4.87
CA TYR A 422 8.98 -12.45 -6.21
C TYR A 422 8.00 -13.63 -6.21
N ALA A 423 8.30 -14.71 -5.49
CA ALA A 423 7.41 -15.85 -5.36
C ALA A 423 6.08 -15.47 -4.68
N THR A 424 6.11 -14.70 -3.58
CA THR A 424 4.92 -14.17 -2.90
C THR A 424 4.06 -13.36 -3.87
N THR A 425 4.70 -12.50 -4.67
CA THR A 425 4.02 -11.72 -5.73
C THR A 425 3.32 -12.63 -6.73
N GLU A 426 4.01 -13.65 -7.24
CA GLU A 426 3.48 -14.61 -8.22
C GLU A 426 2.21 -15.30 -7.70
N PHE A 427 2.27 -15.87 -6.49
CA PHE A 427 1.13 -16.57 -5.90
C PHE A 427 -0.04 -15.63 -5.62
N ALA A 428 0.20 -14.47 -4.98
CA ALA A 428 -0.86 -13.52 -4.67
C ALA A 428 -1.52 -12.93 -5.93
N ALA A 429 -0.73 -12.61 -6.96
CA ALA A 429 -1.25 -12.06 -8.21
C ALA A 429 -2.18 -13.05 -8.94
N ARG A 430 -1.85 -14.35 -8.95
CA ARG A 430 -2.69 -15.39 -9.57
C ARG A 430 -4.06 -15.52 -8.92
N GLU A 431 -4.12 -15.41 -7.60
CA GLU A 431 -5.36 -15.55 -6.84
C GLU A 431 -6.27 -14.32 -6.93
N THR A 432 -5.67 -13.15 -7.17
CA THR A 432 -6.36 -11.84 -7.09
C THR A 432 -7.67 -11.78 -7.89
N PRO A 433 -7.75 -12.19 -9.19
CA PRO A 433 -9.00 -12.11 -9.95
C PRO A 433 -10.12 -12.99 -9.38
N ALA A 434 -9.79 -14.21 -8.93
CA ALA A 434 -10.74 -15.15 -8.36
C ALA A 434 -11.27 -14.65 -7.00
N VAL A 435 -10.40 -14.04 -6.19
CA VAL A 435 -10.80 -13.44 -4.90
C VAL A 435 -11.62 -12.17 -5.12
N SER A 436 -11.32 -11.36 -6.14
CA SER A 436 -12.18 -10.22 -6.52
C SER A 436 -13.59 -10.69 -6.89
N ALA A 437 -13.71 -11.77 -7.66
CA ALA A 437 -15.00 -12.37 -8.00
C ALA A 437 -15.74 -12.93 -6.77
N TRP A 438 -15.02 -13.47 -5.80
CA TRP A 438 -15.60 -13.98 -4.56
C TRP A 438 -16.22 -12.87 -3.69
N VAL A 439 -15.50 -11.76 -3.46
CA VAL A 439 -16.03 -10.63 -2.67
C VAL A 439 -17.24 -10.00 -3.37
N LEU A 440 -17.12 -9.69 -4.65
CA LEU A 440 -18.19 -9.04 -5.42
C LEU A 440 -19.38 -9.97 -5.67
N GLY A 441 -19.14 -11.28 -5.79
CA GLY A 441 -20.18 -12.30 -5.86
C GLY A 441 -20.98 -12.40 -4.57
N THR A 442 -20.31 -12.36 -3.41
CA THR A 442 -20.99 -12.34 -2.10
C THR A 442 -21.83 -11.07 -1.95
N LEU A 443 -21.27 -9.91 -2.29
CA LEU A 443 -21.97 -8.63 -2.26
C LEU A 443 -23.21 -8.60 -3.18
N ALA A 444 -23.11 -9.21 -4.37
CA ALA A 444 -24.24 -9.31 -5.30
C ALA A 444 -25.33 -10.26 -4.80
N ALA A 445 -24.97 -11.35 -4.11
CA ALA A 445 -25.92 -12.31 -3.54
C ALA A 445 -26.78 -11.68 -2.44
N GLU A 446 -26.17 -10.89 -1.55
CA GLU A 446 -26.88 -10.15 -0.49
C GLU A 446 -27.94 -9.22 -1.08
N ARG A 447 -27.61 -8.49 -2.15
CA ARG A 447 -28.57 -7.62 -2.85
C ARG A 447 -29.73 -8.39 -3.47
N GLY A 448 -29.50 -9.61 -3.97
CA GLY A 448 -30.54 -10.49 -4.51
C GLY A 448 -31.47 -11.10 -3.46
N GLY A 449 -31.07 -11.08 -2.18
CA GLY A 449 -31.81 -11.60 -1.03
C GLY A 449 -32.84 -10.63 -0.43
N VAL A 450 -32.67 -9.31 -0.61
CA VAL A 450 -33.55 -8.26 -0.03
C VAL A 450 -34.88 -8.08 -0.81
N GLY A 451 -35.19 -9.01 -1.73
CA GLY A 451 -36.37 -8.95 -2.60
C GLY A 451 -37.26 -10.21 -2.57
N ARG A 452 -37.35 -10.94 -1.45
CA ARG A 452 -38.34 -12.03 -1.28
C ARG A 452 -39.13 -11.93 0.01
#